data_AF-A0A957KN69-F1
#
_entry.id   AF-A0A957KN69-F1
#
_cell.length_a   1.000
_cell.length_b   1.000
_cell.length_c   1.000
_cell.angle_alpha   90.00
_cell.angle_beta   90.00
_cell.angle_gamma   90.00
#
_symmetry.space_group_name_H-M   'P 1'
#
loop_
_entity.id
_entity.type
_entity.pdbx_description
1 polymer ?
#
loop_
_entity_poly.entity_id
_entity_poly.type
_entity_poly.pdbx_seq_one_letter_code
_entity_poly.pdbx_strand_id
1 'polypeptide(L)'
;MARRRRQRAEDAKPRVWLRLGQALLVIALVVGITAVTVSGVVAATVFGVYNEYASQLPDVGLIEQQQDQFQTVRIYDRTGTQLLYESVDPRPFGGDRRFVALDKMAPAVWEAAVALEDRNFFENPGINVRGLLRAFASNIQGGAVQG
;
A
#
# COMPACT_ATOMS: atom_id res chain seq x y z
N MET A 1 -22.46 10.21 -77.06
CA MET A 1 -22.86 10.18 -75.63
C MET A 1 -22.21 9.06 -74.78
N ALA A 2 -21.47 8.11 -75.35
CA ALA A 2 -20.90 6.97 -74.59
C ALA A 2 -19.66 7.30 -73.72
N ARG A 3 -18.88 8.35 -74.03
CA ARG A 3 -17.67 8.70 -73.27
C ARG A 3 -17.94 9.23 -71.85
N ARG A 4 -19.06 9.93 -71.63
CA ARG A 4 -19.47 10.41 -70.29
C ARG A 4 -19.88 9.30 -69.32
N ARG A 5 -20.31 8.13 -69.82
CA ARG A 5 -20.66 6.98 -68.96
C ARG A 5 -19.44 6.25 -68.39
N ARG A 6 -18.31 6.22 -69.12
CA ARG A 6 -17.07 5.58 -68.64
C ARG A 6 -16.37 6.39 -67.54
N GLN A 7 -16.39 7.73 -67.61
CA GLN A 7 -15.78 8.57 -66.56
C GLN A 7 -16.49 8.42 -65.21
N ARG A 8 -17.83 8.31 -65.17
CA ARG A 8 -18.59 8.08 -63.93
C ARG A 8 -18.31 6.72 -63.26
N ALA A 9 -17.80 5.74 -64.00
CA ALA A 9 -17.48 4.42 -63.47
C ALA A 9 -16.09 4.36 -62.80
N GLU A 10 -15.14 5.21 -63.25
CA GLU A 10 -13.81 5.35 -62.64
C GLU A 10 -13.88 6.07 -61.27
N ASP A 11 -14.77 7.05 -61.13
CA ASP A 11 -15.02 7.79 -59.87
C ASP A 11 -15.76 6.96 -58.81
N ALA A 12 -16.33 5.82 -59.20
CA ALA A 12 -17.06 4.90 -58.33
C ALA A 12 -16.18 3.79 -57.73
N LYS A 13 -14.84 3.97 -57.70
CA LYS A 13 -13.96 3.04 -56.99
C LYS A 13 -14.27 3.13 -55.49
N PRO A 14 -14.69 2.02 -54.84
CA PRO A 14 -15.06 2.07 -53.45
C PRO A 14 -13.84 2.50 -52.63
N ARG A 15 -14.00 3.54 -51.82
CA ARG A 15 -12.97 4.08 -50.91
C ARG A 15 -12.75 3.13 -49.73
N VAL A 16 -12.57 1.83 -50.00
CA VAL A 16 -12.48 0.74 -49.02
C VAL A 16 -11.34 1.01 -48.04
N TRP A 17 -10.21 1.51 -48.53
CA TRP A 17 -9.07 1.90 -47.71
C TRP A 17 -9.38 3.01 -46.69
N LEU A 18 -10.21 3.99 -47.06
CA LEU A 18 -10.65 5.03 -46.13
C LEU A 18 -11.63 4.48 -45.09
N ARG A 19 -12.55 3.58 -45.49
CA ARG A 19 -13.48 2.91 -44.55
C ARG A 19 -12.75 1.98 -43.58
N LEU A 20 -11.72 1.28 -44.05
CA LEU A 20 -10.84 0.46 -43.20
C LEU A 20 -10.05 1.32 -42.21
N GLY A 21 -9.50 2.45 -42.66
CA GLY A 21 -8.82 3.42 -41.78
C GLY A 21 -9.77 4.00 -40.72
N GLN A 22 -11.00 4.34 -41.10
CA GLN A 22 -12.03 4.80 -40.17
C GLN A 22 -12.43 3.72 -39.16
N ALA A 23 -12.60 2.47 -39.60
CA ALA A 23 -12.90 1.36 -38.71
C ALA A 23 -11.77 1.11 -37.69
N LEU A 24 -10.50 1.16 -38.14
CA LEU A 24 -9.34 1.04 -37.26
C LEU A 24 -9.27 2.19 -36.25
N LEU A 25 -9.57 3.42 -36.66
CA LEU A 25 -9.61 4.58 -35.77
C LEU A 25 -10.71 4.40 -34.70
N VAL A 26 -11.91 4.00 -35.10
CA VAL A 26 -13.01 3.74 -34.15
C VAL A 26 -12.64 2.65 -33.16
N ILE A 27 -12.03 1.55 -33.62
CA ILE A 27 -11.56 0.47 -32.74
C ILE A 27 -10.51 1.01 -31.76
N ALA A 28 -9.51 1.75 -32.23
CA ALA A 28 -8.48 2.33 -31.38
C ALA A 28 -9.08 3.29 -30.33
N LEU A 29 -10.08 4.08 -30.71
CA LEU A 29 -10.74 5.02 -29.82
C LEU A 29 -11.62 4.30 -28.77
N VAL A 30 -12.35 3.26 -29.17
CA VAL A 30 -13.12 2.41 -28.24
C VAL A 30 -12.19 1.71 -27.25
N VAL A 31 -11.07 1.13 -27.72
CA VAL A 31 -10.07 0.49 -26.86
C VAL A 31 -9.46 1.51 -25.89
N GLY A 32 -9.10 2.71 -26.39
CA GLY A 32 -8.56 3.79 -25.57
C GLY A 32 -9.53 4.24 -24.47
N ILE A 33 -10.79 4.51 -24.83
CA ILE A 33 -11.83 4.88 -23.86
C ILE A 33 -12.00 3.77 -22.83
N THR A 34 -12.13 2.52 -23.28
CA THR A 34 -12.32 1.37 -22.38
C THR A 34 -11.15 1.25 -21.40
N ALA A 35 -9.91 1.38 -21.87
CA ALA A 35 -8.73 1.31 -21.02
C ALA A 35 -8.73 2.43 -19.96
N VAL A 36 -9.08 3.66 -20.35
CA VAL A 36 -9.17 4.81 -19.44
C VAL A 36 -10.27 4.60 -18.41
N THR A 37 -11.46 4.15 -18.83
CA THR A 37 -12.59 3.89 -17.92
C THR A 37 -12.25 2.79 -16.92
N VAL A 38 -11.69 1.66 -17.39
CA VAL A 38 -11.29 0.56 -16.51
C VAL A 38 -10.24 1.03 -15.50
N SER A 39 -9.22 1.75 -15.96
CA SER A 39 -8.16 2.28 -15.08
C SER A 39 -8.73 3.27 -14.06
N GLY A 40 -9.65 4.14 -14.49
CA GLY A 40 -10.33 5.09 -13.61
C GLY A 40 -11.17 4.41 -12.54
N VAL A 41 -11.92 3.36 -12.90
CA VAL A 41 -12.71 2.56 -11.94
C VAL A 41 -11.79 1.86 -10.93
N VAL A 42 -10.68 1.26 -11.38
CA VAL A 42 -9.71 0.62 -10.49
C VAL A 42 -9.11 1.65 -9.53
N ALA A 43 -8.65 2.80 -10.03
CA ALA A 43 -8.08 3.86 -9.20
C ALA A 43 -9.08 4.41 -8.18
N ALA A 44 -10.32 4.65 -8.60
CA ALA A 44 -11.40 5.10 -7.71
C ALA A 44 -11.72 4.06 -6.62
N THR A 45 -11.71 2.77 -6.99
CA THR A 45 -11.94 1.68 -6.04
C THR A 45 -10.81 1.60 -5.00
N VAL A 46 -9.55 1.63 -5.44
CA VAL A 46 -8.39 1.61 -4.54
C VAL A 46 -8.42 2.83 -3.61
N PHE A 47 -8.71 4.02 -4.14
CA PHE A 47 -8.80 5.24 -3.35
C PHE A 47 -9.96 5.20 -2.33
N GLY A 48 -11.12 4.70 -2.74
CA GLY A 48 -12.28 4.54 -1.85
C GLY A 48 -12.00 3.57 -0.71
N VAL A 49 -11.41 2.42 -1.02
CA VAL A 49 -10.99 1.43 -0.02
C VAL A 49 -9.94 2.03 0.92
N TYR A 50 -8.91 2.70 0.38
CA TYR A 50 -7.90 3.36 1.20
C TYR A 50 -8.51 4.37 2.18
N ASN A 51 -9.38 5.27 1.70
CA ASN A 51 -10.00 6.28 2.55
C ASN A 51 -10.92 5.68 3.61
N GLU A 52 -11.66 4.62 3.29
CA GLU A 52 -12.49 3.89 4.24
C GLU A 52 -11.65 3.39 5.41
N TYR A 53 -10.58 2.64 5.14
CA TYR A 53 -9.69 2.13 6.19
C TYR A 53 -8.91 3.24 6.90
N ALA A 54 -8.43 4.25 6.17
CA ALA A 54 -7.68 5.35 6.75
C ALA A 54 -8.52 6.18 7.73
N SER A 55 -9.81 6.35 7.45
CA SER A 55 -10.73 7.10 8.33
C SER A 55 -11.02 6.41 9.66
N GLN A 56 -10.79 5.09 9.73
CA GLN A 56 -10.97 4.28 10.95
C GLN A 56 -9.73 4.29 11.85
N LEU A 57 -8.59 4.77 11.33
CA LEU A 57 -7.36 4.84 12.12
C LEU A 57 -7.47 5.97 13.15
N PRO A 58 -7.02 5.73 14.40
CA PRO A 58 -6.89 6.80 15.39
C PRO A 58 -5.88 7.84 14.93
N ASP A 59 -6.03 9.07 15.42
CA ASP A 59 -5.05 10.14 15.18
C ASP A 59 -3.65 9.70 15.65
N VAL A 60 -2.63 10.02 14.86
CA VAL A 60 -1.25 9.62 15.12
C VAL A 60 -0.72 10.18 16.44
N GLY A 61 -1.19 11.35 16.87
CA GLY A 61 -0.83 11.94 18.16
C GLY A 61 -1.29 11.12 19.37
N LEU A 62 -2.30 10.25 19.22
CA LEU A 62 -2.72 9.35 20.29
C LEU A 62 -1.66 8.29 20.60
N ILE A 63 -0.81 7.93 19.63
CA ILE A 63 0.26 6.94 19.82
C ILE A 63 1.28 7.48 20.83
N GLU A 64 1.70 8.74 20.66
CA GLU A 64 2.63 9.40 21.59
C GLU A 64 2.03 9.50 22.99
N GLN A 65 0.76 9.93 23.08
CA GLN A 65 0.08 10.09 24.36
C GLN A 65 -0.16 8.76 25.11
N GLN A 66 -0.42 7.66 24.38
CA GLN A 66 -0.59 6.34 24.98
C GLN A 66 0.74 5.72 25.43
N GLN A 67 1.85 5.98 24.73
CA GLN A 67 3.16 5.47 25.12
C GLN A 67 3.63 6.02 26.47
N ASP A 68 3.31 7.29 26.78
CA ASP A 68 3.68 7.93 28.05
C ASP A 68 2.95 7.35 29.27
N GLN A 69 1.74 6.80 29.09
CA GLN A 69 0.91 6.32 30.21
C GLN A 69 1.11 4.84 30.56
N PHE A 70 1.96 4.13 29.82
CA PHE A 70 1.97 2.66 29.82
C PHE A 70 3.26 2.07 30.41
N GLN A 71 3.49 2.32 31.70
CA GLN A 71 4.68 1.84 32.42
C GLN A 71 4.31 0.98 33.63
N THR A 72 5.13 -0.02 33.92
CA THR A 72 5.06 -0.82 35.15
C THR A 72 5.38 0.05 36.36
N VAL A 73 4.52 0.02 37.39
CA VAL A 73 4.77 0.76 38.64
C VAL A 73 5.85 0.03 39.43
N ARG A 74 6.95 0.71 39.73
CA ARG A 74 8.07 0.15 40.50
C ARG A 74 8.19 0.85 41.85
N ILE A 75 8.20 0.07 42.92
CA ILE A 75 8.37 0.54 44.30
C ILE A 75 9.78 0.18 44.76
N TYR A 76 10.55 1.18 45.16
CA TYR A 76 11.92 1.03 45.62
C TYR A 76 12.03 1.24 47.13
N ASP A 77 13.13 0.78 47.72
CA ASP A 77 13.50 1.10 49.08
C ASP A 77 13.83 2.59 49.26
N ARG A 78 14.09 3.02 50.51
CA ARG A 78 14.34 4.43 50.82
C ARG A 78 15.55 5.03 50.10
N THR A 79 16.49 4.22 49.65
CA THR A 79 17.67 4.67 48.90
C THR A 79 17.39 4.78 47.41
N GLY A 80 16.27 4.25 46.93
CA GLY A 80 15.89 4.23 45.51
C GLY A 80 16.67 3.21 44.68
N THR A 81 17.42 2.31 45.33
CA THR A 81 18.35 1.40 44.65
C THR A 81 17.82 -0.03 44.61
N GLN A 82 17.17 -0.49 45.68
CA GLN A 82 16.64 -1.83 45.74
C GLN A 82 15.18 -1.81 45.31
N LEU A 83 14.86 -2.56 44.26
CA LEU A 83 13.49 -2.79 43.85
C LEU A 83 12.81 -3.72 44.87
N LEU A 84 11.70 -3.26 45.45
CA LEU A 84 10.92 -4.00 46.44
C LEU A 84 9.70 -4.68 45.83
N TYR A 85 9.05 -4.01 44.87
CA TYR A 85 7.84 -4.51 44.24
C TYR A 85 7.62 -3.91 42.85
N GLU A 86 7.03 -4.70 41.95
CA GLU A 86 6.56 -4.25 40.64
C GLU A 86 5.08 -4.58 40.49
N SER A 87 4.27 -3.57 40.19
CA SER A 87 2.87 -3.75 39.81
C SER A 87 2.76 -3.67 38.29
N VAL A 88 2.52 -4.81 37.68
CA VAL A 88 2.19 -4.91 36.26
C VAL A 88 0.72 -4.54 36.07
N ASP A 89 0.43 -3.76 35.03
CA ASP A 89 -0.95 -3.39 34.69
C ASP A 89 -1.75 -4.64 34.29
N PRO A 90 -2.87 -4.95 34.98
CA PRO A 90 -3.65 -6.16 34.72
C PRO A 90 -4.53 -6.08 33.47
N ARG A 91 -4.61 -4.92 32.80
CA ARG A 91 -5.37 -4.78 31.55
C ARG A 91 -4.81 -5.73 30.46
N PRO A 92 -5.62 -6.17 29.49
CA PRO A 92 -5.22 -7.17 28.48
C PRO A 92 -3.96 -6.82 27.68
N PHE A 93 -3.57 -5.55 27.68
CA PHE A 93 -2.40 -5.04 26.96
C PHE A 93 -1.30 -4.51 27.88
N GLY A 94 -1.51 -4.54 29.21
CA GLY A 94 -0.76 -3.86 30.28
C GLY A 94 0.74 -4.17 30.33
N GLY A 95 1.10 -5.44 30.18
CA GLY A 95 2.47 -5.93 29.96
C GLY A 95 3.52 -5.55 31.02
N ASP A 96 4.53 -6.39 31.17
CA ASP A 96 5.76 -5.97 31.84
C ASP A 96 6.61 -5.15 30.85
N ARG A 97 6.76 -3.86 31.13
CA ARG A 97 7.42 -2.91 30.22
C ARG A 97 8.48 -2.10 30.96
N ARG A 98 9.62 -1.98 30.29
CA ARG A 98 10.71 -1.08 30.69
C ARG A 98 11.13 -0.27 29.48
N PHE A 99 10.93 1.04 29.54
CA PHE A 99 11.50 1.94 28.55
C PHE A 99 13.03 1.92 28.63
N VAL A 100 13.66 1.65 27.49
CA VAL A 100 15.11 1.73 27.30
C VAL A 100 15.34 2.52 26.03
N ALA A 101 16.04 3.64 26.15
CA ALA A 101 16.40 4.47 25.00
C ALA A 101 17.40 3.71 24.10
N LEU A 102 17.35 3.99 22.78
CA LEU A 102 18.12 3.26 21.77
C LEU A 102 19.63 3.33 22.02
N ASP A 103 20.13 4.46 22.55
CA ASP A 103 21.52 4.70 22.93
C ASP A 103 22.00 3.86 24.12
N LYS A 104 21.07 3.36 24.94
CA LYS A 104 21.34 2.46 26.08
C LYS A 104 21.28 0.98 25.71
N MET A 105 20.90 0.67 24.47
CA MET A 105 20.77 -0.69 23.96
C MET A 105 22.05 -1.11 23.22
N ALA A 106 22.46 -2.37 23.36
CA ALA A 106 23.55 -2.89 22.55
C ALA A 106 23.15 -2.88 21.05
N PRO A 107 24.01 -2.41 20.13
CA PRO A 107 23.65 -2.24 18.72
C PRO A 107 23.05 -3.50 18.08
N ALA A 108 23.63 -4.65 18.39
CA ALA A 108 23.18 -5.95 17.87
C ALA A 108 21.70 -6.26 18.17
N VAL A 109 21.10 -5.70 19.23
CA VAL A 109 19.70 -5.96 19.58
C VAL A 109 18.75 -5.29 18.58
N TRP A 110 18.93 -3.99 18.37
CA TRP A 110 18.05 -3.26 17.44
C TRP A 110 18.40 -3.59 15.99
N GLU A 111 19.68 -3.82 15.67
CA GLU A 111 20.11 -4.23 14.33
C GLU A 111 19.51 -5.58 13.93
N ALA A 112 19.46 -6.56 14.86
CA ALA A 112 18.85 -7.85 14.59
C ALA A 112 17.33 -7.73 14.35
N ALA A 113 16.64 -6.88 15.11
CA ALA A 113 15.22 -6.62 14.91
C ALA A 113 14.96 -5.99 13.53
N VAL A 114 15.74 -4.97 13.16
CA VAL A 114 15.67 -4.35 11.83
C VAL A 114 15.96 -5.39 10.74
N ALA A 115 16.99 -6.21 10.89
CA ALA A 115 17.35 -7.21 9.88
C ALA A 115 16.30 -8.33 9.68
N LEU A 116 15.51 -8.62 10.73
CA LEU A 116 14.46 -9.64 10.69
C LEU A 116 13.13 -9.07 10.17
N GLU A 117 12.71 -7.93 10.71
CA GLU A 117 11.37 -7.35 10.48
C GLU A 117 11.33 -6.41 9.26
N ASP A 118 12.30 -5.50 9.14
CA ASP A 118 12.37 -4.55 8.04
C ASP A 118 13.81 -4.17 7.68
N ARG A 119 14.43 -5.00 6.83
CA ARG A 119 15.83 -4.83 6.40
C ARG A 119 16.14 -3.48 5.77
N ASN A 120 15.11 -2.79 5.30
CA ASN A 120 15.25 -1.56 4.53
C ASN A 120 14.79 -0.34 5.34
N PHE A 121 14.55 -0.50 6.64
CA PHE A 121 13.88 0.47 7.52
C PHE A 121 14.40 1.91 7.38
N PHE A 122 15.73 2.10 7.29
CA PHE A 122 16.34 3.44 7.21
C PHE A 122 16.34 4.07 5.81
N GLU A 123 16.01 3.29 4.77
CA GLU A 123 16.06 3.75 3.38
C GLU A 123 14.68 3.74 2.70
N ASN A 124 13.73 2.96 3.23
CA ASN A 124 12.43 2.78 2.63
C ASN A 124 11.47 3.93 3.02
N PRO A 125 10.44 4.22 2.20
CA PRO A 125 9.51 5.33 2.45
C PRO A 125 8.44 4.99 3.52
N GLY A 126 8.70 4.02 4.40
CA GLY A 126 7.74 3.47 5.37
C GLY A 126 6.87 2.33 4.83
N ILE A 127 7.03 1.95 3.56
CA ILE A 127 6.30 0.84 2.93
C ILE A 127 7.21 -0.03 2.06
N ASN A 128 7.10 -1.35 2.21
CA ASN A 128 7.78 -2.31 1.36
C ASN A 128 6.90 -2.68 0.15
N VAL A 129 6.93 -1.86 -0.90
CA VAL A 129 6.12 -2.07 -2.13
C VAL A 129 6.39 -3.44 -2.77
N ARG A 130 7.64 -3.89 -2.77
CA ARG A 130 8.00 -5.21 -3.31
C ARG A 130 7.40 -6.35 -2.48
N GLY A 131 7.41 -6.21 -1.15
CA GLY A 131 6.77 -7.13 -0.22
C GLY A 131 5.26 -7.20 -0.44
N LEU A 132 4.61 -6.05 -0.57
CA LEU A 132 3.17 -5.94 -0.82
C LEU A 132 2.76 -6.64 -2.13
N LEU A 133 3.48 -6.40 -3.23
CA LEU A 133 3.22 -7.05 -4.52
C LEU A 133 3.44 -8.57 -4.46
N ARG A 134 4.48 -9.01 -3.73
CA ARG A 134 4.74 -10.44 -3.52
C ARG A 134 3.61 -11.11 -2.73
N ALA A 135 3.16 -10.48 -1.63
CA ALA A 135 2.06 -10.97 -0.81
C ALA A 135 0.76 -11.05 -1.62
N PHE A 136 0.46 -10.02 -2.41
CA PHE A 136 -0.69 -10.01 -3.32
C PHE A 136 -0.65 -11.19 -4.31
N ALA A 137 0.50 -11.42 -4.97
CA ALA A 137 0.68 -12.54 -5.89
C ALA A 137 0.55 -13.91 -5.19
N SER A 138 1.12 -14.06 -3.99
CA SER A 138 1.01 -15.29 -3.18
C SER A 138 -0.43 -15.60 -2.82
N ASN A 139 -1.18 -14.59 -2.36
CA ASN A 139 -2.58 -14.74 -1.96
C ASN A 139 -3.47 -15.17 -3.13
N ILE A 140 -3.23 -14.68 -4.35
CA ILE A 140 -3.96 -15.11 -5.55
C ILE A 140 -3.62 -16.55 -5.94
N GLN A 141 -2.38 -16.97 -5.73
CA GLN A 141 -1.90 -18.32 -6.06
C GLN A 141 -2.30 -19.37 -4.99
N GLY A 142 -2.98 -18.96 -3.91
CA GLY A 142 -3.36 -19.85 -2.80
C GLY A 142 -2.19 -20.25 -1.92
N GLY A 143 -1.09 -19.49 -1.96
CA GLY A 143 0.06 -19.71 -1.08
C GLY A 143 -0.27 -19.37 0.38
N ALA A 144 0.53 -19.90 1.31
CA ALA A 144 0.46 -19.49 2.70
C ALA A 144 0.79 -17.99 2.82
N VAL A 145 0.10 -17.30 3.72
CA VAL A 145 0.40 -15.91 4.06
C VAL A 145 1.79 -15.87 4.68
N GLN A 146 2.74 -15.26 3.98
CA GLN A 146 4.09 -15.05 4.47
C GLN A 146 4.19 -13.57 4.88
N GLY A 147 4.15 -13.34 6.18
CA GLY A 147 4.47 -12.05 6.82
C GLY A 147 5.96 -11.96 7.10
#